data_AF-A0A382IDS9-F1
#
_entry.id   AF-A0A382IDS9-F1
#
_cell.length_a   1.000
_cell.length_b   1.000
_cell.length_c   1.000
_cell.angle_alpha   90.00
_cell.angle_beta   90.00
_cell.angle_gamma   90.00
#
_symmetry.space_group_name_H-M   'P 1'
#
loop_
_entity.id
_entity.type
_entity.pdbx_description
1 polymer ?
#
loop_
_entity_poly.entity_id
_entity_poly.type
_entity_poly.pdbx_seq_one_letter_code
_entity_poly.pdbx_strand_id
1 'polypeptide(L)'
;MDLLTHPFLTCSEALAFEKALLGGDEEAEWQAMTRAGEGVADFFLRDMRELRSIPQGPRFLALIGKGHNGGDALVVMRRLMKSIPTIRGCLWPIEPWDVCRPNVRRALEELRELASKRLTEIEPASTLETRDRMEAALEKACAERDFTGCVDGLLGMQCKPPVREPAAGVIEIVNGRSDLGVRMAVDLPSGVGDESDVAPFRADFTYATGIAKSPL
;
A
#
# COMPACT_ATOMS: atom_id res chain seq x y z
N MET A 1 22.47 26.82 17.07
CA MET A 1 21.33 25.89 17.14
C MET A 1 21.60 24.87 16.07
N ASP A 2 21.94 23.65 16.45
CA ASP A 2 22.06 22.56 15.47
C ASP A 2 20.67 22.27 14.94
N LEU A 3 20.51 22.31 13.61
CA LEU A 3 19.28 21.91 12.95
C LEU A 3 19.04 20.44 13.24
N LEU A 4 17.85 20.09 13.73
CA LEU A 4 17.45 18.69 13.86
C LEU A 4 17.34 18.10 12.44
N THR A 5 18.30 17.27 12.06
CA THR A 5 18.30 16.54 10.78
C THR A 5 17.99 15.07 11.03
N HIS A 6 17.10 14.49 10.23
CA HIS A 6 16.87 13.06 10.21
C HIS A 6 17.72 12.42 9.10
N PRO A 7 18.43 11.31 9.37
CA PRO A 7 19.25 10.67 8.34
C PRO A 7 18.38 9.93 7.32
N PHE A 8 18.90 9.83 6.10
CA PHE A 8 18.44 8.85 5.12
C PHE A 8 19.31 7.61 5.27
N LEU A 9 18.68 6.46 5.43
CA LEU A 9 19.35 5.17 5.61
C LEU A 9 19.24 4.32 4.35
N THR A 10 20.24 3.49 4.05
CA THR A 10 20.04 2.39 3.09
C THR A 10 18.89 1.48 3.55
N CYS A 11 18.27 0.72 2.65
CA CYS A 11 17.23 -0.23 3.03
C CYS A 11 17.75 -1.24 4.06
N SER A 12 19.01 -1.66 3.93
CA SER A 12 19.65 -2.55 4.91
C SER A 12 19.81 -1.92 6.31
N GLU A 13 20.18 -0.65 6.39
CA GLU A 13 20.32 0.09 7.66
C GLU A 13 18.96 0.40 8.28
N ALA A 14 17.95 0.76 7.47
CA ALA A 14 16.59 0.96 7.93
C ALA A 14 15.99 -0.32 8.53
N LEU A 15 16.23 -1.48 7.91
CA LEU A 15 15.82 -2.77 8.45
C LEU A 15 16.51 -3.08 9.79
N ALA A 16 17.80 -2.79 9.91
CA ALA A 16 18.54 -2.95 11.16
C ALA A 16 18.00 -2.02 12.26
N PHE A 17 17.67 -0.78 11.90
CA PHE A 17 17.05 0.21 12.77
C PHE A 17 15.68 -0.24 13.28
N GLU A 18 14.79 -0.71 12.40
CA GLU A 18 13.47 -1.24 12.78
C GLU A 18 13.61 -2.44 13.73
N LYS A 19 14.51 -3.37 13.43
CA LYS A 19 14.75 -4.54 14.28
C LYS A 19 15.25 -4.15 15.66
N ALA A 20 16.13 -3.16 15.76
CA ALA A 20 16.65 -2.67 17.03
C ALA A 20 15.57 -1.96 17.86
N LEU A 21 14.62 -1.27 17.20
CA LEU A 21 13.56 -0.51 17.86
C LEU A 21 12.41 -1.40 18.35
N LEU A 22 11.99 -2.38 17.53
CA LEU A 22 10.78 -3.18 17.78
C LEU A 22 11.09 -4.51 18.49
N GLY A 23 12.34 -4.98 18.46
CA GLY A 23 12.80 -6.12 19.26
C GLY A 23 12.11 -7.46 18.98
N GLY A 24 11.30 -7.56 17.91
CA GLY A 24 10.48 -8.74 17.61
C GLY A 24 9.27 -8.93 18.53
N ASP A 25 8.85 -7.89 19.27
CA ASP A 25 7.60 -7.89 20.03
C ASP A 25 6.43 -7.67 19.07
N GLU A 26 5.61 -8.71 18.88
CA GLU A 26 4.48 -8.71 17.93
C GLU A 26 3.47 -7.59 18.21
N GLU A 27 3.23 -7.23 19.47
CA GLU A 27 2.30 -6.16 19.80
C GLU A 27 2.95 -4.79 19.59
N ALA A 28 4.24 -4.64 19.89
CA ALA A 28 4.97 -3.41 19.55
C ALA A 28 5.01 -3.19 18.02
N GLU A 29 5.24 -4.25 17.24
CA GLU A 29 5.18 -4.23 15.78
C GLU A 29 3.79 -3.83 15.28
N TRP A 30 2.74 -4.44 15.82
CA TRP A 30 1.35 -4.10 15.49
C TRP A 30 1.03 -2.63 15.78
N GLN A 31 1.43 -2.13 16.95
CA GLN A 31 1.22 -0.74 17.35
C GLN A 31 2.01 0.25 16.47
N ALA A 32 3.23 -0.12 16.08
CA ALA A 32 4.04 0.67 15.15
C ALA A 32 3.39 0.73 13.75
N MET A 33 3.00 -0.43 13.20
CA MET A 33 2.30 -0.55 11.91
C MET A 33 0.99 0.27 11.90
N THR A 34 0.20 0.17 12.98
CA THR A 34 -1.06 0.93 13.12
C THR A 34 -0.80 2.43 13.11
N ARG A 35 0.16 2.93 13.91
CA ARG A 35 0.50 4.35 13.94
C ARG A 35 1.05 4.85 12.60
N ALA A 36 1.92 4.06 11.96
CA ALA A 36 2.48 4.39 10.67
C ALA A 36 1.38 4.49 9.61
N GLY A 37 0.57 3.46 9.42
CA GLY A 37 -0.52 3.46 8.45
C GLY A 37 -1.58 4.53 8.71
N GLU A 38 -1.94 4.81 9.97
CA GLU A 38 -2.87 5.90 10.29
C GLU A 38 -2.28 7.28 9.95
N GLY A 39 -1.00 7.49 10.24
CA GLY A 39 -0.28 8.72 9.87
C GLY A 39 -0.21 8.92 8.35
N VAL A 40 0.16 7.86 7.62
CA VAL A 40 0.20 7.86 6.15
C VAL A 40 -1.15 8.26 5.55
N ALA A 41 -2.25 7.67 6.01
CA ALA A 41 -3.58 8.01 5.54
C ALA A 41 -3.97 9.47 5.84
N ASP A 42 -3.61 9.97 7.03
CA ASP A 42 -3.90 11.35 7.41
C ASP A 42 -3.13 12.37 6.57
N PHE A 43 -1.86 12.11 6.25
CA PHE A 43 -1.07 12.95 5.33
C PHE A 43 -1.57 12.84 3.90
N PHE A 44 -1.88 11.63 3.42
CA PHE A 44 -2.43 11.43 2.09
C PHE A 44 -3.74 12.20 1.87
N LEU A 45 -4.64 12.20 2.85
CA LEU A 45 -5.87 13.00 2.76
C LEU A 45 -5.60 14.52 2.72
N ARG A 46 -4.52 15.00 3.33
CA ARG A 46 -4.12 16.42 3.26
C ARG A 46 -3.60 16.73 1.86
N ASP A 47 -2.64 15.95 1.38
CA ASP A 47 -2.04 16.15 0.05
C ASP A 47 -3.09 16.05 -1.06
N MET A 48 -4.02 15.09 -0.96
CA MET A 48 -5.14 14.99 -1.89
C MET A 48 -6.02 16.25 -1.91
N ARG A 49 -6.31 16.85 -0.73
CA ARG A 49 -7.12 18.07 -0.62
C ARG A 49 -6.40 19.29 -1.18
N GLU A 50 -5.08 19.33 -1.08
CA GLU A 50 -4.26 20.37 -1.70
C GLU A 50 -4.21 20.23 -3.22
N LEU A 51 -4.12 18.99 -3.72
CA LEU A 51 -4.08 18.73 -5.16
C LEU A 51 -5.43 18.97 -5.85
N ARG A 52 -6.54 18.55 -5.23
CA ARG A 52 -7.89 18.63 -5.83
C ARG A 52 -9.03 18.47 -4.82
N SER A 53 -10.23 18.88 -5.22
CA SER A 53 -11.45 18.53 -4.49
C SER A 53 -11.68 17.01 -4.51
N ILE A 54 -11.84 16.42 -3.32
CA ILE A 54 -12.20 15.01 -3.17
C ILE A 54 -13.68 14.84 -3.56
N PRO A 55 -14.03 13.97 -4.53
CA PRO A 55 -15.40 13.77 -4.97
C PRO A 55 -16.26 13.11 -3.87
N GLN A 56 -17.58 13.23 -3.98
CA GLN A 56 -18.49 12.51 -3.08
C GLN A 56 -18.38 11.00 -3.28
N GLY A 57 -18.23 10.29 -2.17
CA GLY A 57 -18.02 8.84 -2.15
C GLY A 57 -16.79 8.40 -2.94
N PRO A 58 -15.58 8.88 -2.63
CA PRO A 58 -14.40 8.53 -3.39
C PRO A 58 -14.10 7.04 -3.21
N ARG A 59 -13.52 6.44 -4.24
CA ARG A 59 -13.24 5.00 -4.28
C ARG A 59 -11.74 4.79 -4.38
N PHE A 60 -11.19 3.96 -3.51
CA PHE A 60 -9.75 3.68 -3.48
C PHE A 60 -9.46 2.23 -3.80
N LEU A 61 -8.48 2.01 -4.66
CA LEU A 61 -7.86 0.70 -4.88
C LEU A 61 -6.71 0.54 -3.87
N ALA A 62 -6.59 -0.61 -3.23
CA ALA A 62 -5.39 -0.95 -2.46
C ALA A 62 -4.79 -2.25 -2.98
N LEU A 63 -3.52 -2.19 -3.36
CA LEU A 63 -2.71 -3.31 -3.80
C LEU A 63 -2.05 -3.92 -2.55
N ILE A 64 -2.40 -5.16 -2.21
CA ILE A 64 -2.06 -5.72 -0.90
C ILE A 64 -1.03 -6.85 -1.06
N GLY A 65 0.18 -6.60 -0.56
CA GLY A 65 1.22 -7.61 -0.41
C GLY A 65 0.93 -8.60 0.72
N LYS A 66 1.65 -9.73 0.73
CA LYS A 66 1.59 -10.71 1.84
C LYS A 66 2.39 -10.32 3.09
N GLY A 67 3.24 -9.30 2.96
CA GLY A 67 4.17 -8.83 4.00
C GLY A 67 3.65 -7.63 4.79
N HIS A 68 4.51 -7.01 5.59
CA HIS A 68 4.14 -5.87 6.46
C HIS A 68 3.58 -4.68 5.66
N ASN A 69 4.15 -4.38 4.47
CA ASN A 69 3.65 -3.29 3.63
C ASN A 69 2.17 -3.47 3.21
N GLY A 70 1.73 -4.73 3.03
CA GLY A 70 0.32 -5.03 2.77
C GLY A 70 -0.57 -4.79 4.00
N GLY A 71 -0.04 -5.05 5.20
CA GLY A 71 -0.69 -4.72 6.46
C GLY A 71 -0.82 -3.21 6.64
N ASP A 72 0.23 -2.45 6.38
CA ASP A 72 0.20 -0.99 6.41
C ASP A 72 -0.83 -0.41 5.42
N ALA A 73 -0.89 -0.93 4.18
CA ALA A 73 -1.89 -0.49 3.20
C ALA A 73 -3.34 -0.79 3.64
N LEU A 74 -3.58 -1.91 4.33
CA LEU A 74 -4.89 -2.21 4.93
C LEU A 74 -5.23 -1.25 6.08
N VAL A 75 -4.25 -0.91 6.93
CA VAL A 75 -4.41 0.12 7.98
C VAL A 75 -4.72 1.47 7.36
N VAL A 76 -4.00 1.86 6.30
CA VAL A 76 -4.26 3.09 5.52
C VAL A 76 -5.70 3.09 5.04
N MET A 77 -6.14 2.02 4.35
CA MET A 77 -7.51 1.91 3.84
C MET A 77 -8.54 2.04 4.96
N ARG A 78 -8.32 1.35 6.09
CA ARG A 78 -9.19 1.45 7.28
C ARG A 78 -9.27 2.87 7.81
N ARG A 79 -8.14 3.57 7.92
CA ARG A 79 -8.09 4.96 8.40
C ARG A 79 -8.80 5.92 7.45
N LEU A 80 -8.61 5.77 6.14
CA LEU A 80 -9.34 6.54 5.13
C LEU A 80 -10.86 6.34 5.29
N MET A 81 -11.29 5.07 5.33
CA MET A 81 -12.71 4.70 5.41
C MET A 81 -13.39 5.06 6.74
N LYS A 82 -12.61 5.21 7.81
CA LYS A 82 -13.05 5.74 9.10
C LYS A 82 -13.21 7.26 9.05
N SER A 83 -12.27 7.94 8.40
CA SER A 83 -12.22 9.41 8.34
C SER A 83 -13.31 10.00 7.45
N ILE A 84 -13.66 9.32 6.36
CA ILE A 84 -14.72 9.74 5.43
C ILE A 84 -15.67 8.55 5.24
N PRO A 85 -16.86 8.53 5.89
CA PRO A 85 -17.78 7.39 5.87
C PRO A 85 -18.31 6.99 4.48
N THR A 86 -18.25 7.90 3.51
CA THR A 86 -18.68 7.63 2.13
C THR A 86 -17.62 6.91 1.28
N ILE A 87 -16.38 6.76 1.77
CA ILE A 87 -15.33 6.07 1.02
C ILE A 87 -15.72 4.62 0.75
N ARG A 88 -15.43 4.16 -0.46
CA ARG A 88 -15.49 2.75 -0.85
C ARG A 88 -14.07 2.23 -1.11
N GLY A 89 -13.79 1.01 -0.65
CA GLY A 89 -12.49 0.36 -0.86
C GLY A 89 -12.62 -0.80 -1.82
N CYS A 90 -11.65 -0.95 -2.72
CA CYS A 90 -11.43 -2.14 -3.52
C CYS A 90 -10.07 -2.73 -3.13
N LEU A 91 -10.05 -3.96 -2.62
CA LEU A 91 -8.81 -4.64 -2.26
C LEU A 91 -8.39 -5.53 -3.42
N TRP A 92 -7.12 -5.46 -3.80
CA TRP A 92 -6.52 -6.41 -4.72
C TRP A 92 -5.34 -7.09 -4.05
N PRO A 93 -5.57 -8.27 -3.43
CA PRO A 93 -4.50 -9.02 -2.81
C PRO A 93 -3.61 -9.67 -3.86
N ILE A 94 -2.30 -9.69 -3.59
CA ILE A 94 -1.36 -10.39 -4.46
C ILE A 94 -1.47 -11.91 -4.32
N GLU A 95 -1.86 -12.37 -3.13
CA GLU A 95 -1.94 -13.78 -2.74
C GLU A 95 -3.21 -14.01 -1.90
N PRO A 96 -3.72 -15.25 -1.83
CA PRO A 96 -4.80 -15.62 -0.91
C PRO A 96 -4.53 -15.20 0.54
N TRP A 97 -5.57 -14.77 1.25
CA TRP A 97 -5.44 -14.17 2.60
C TRP A 97 -4.85 -15.13 3.65
N ASP A 98 -5.02 -16.44 3.48
CA ASP A 98 -4.51 -17.47 4.39
C ASP A 98 -2.98 -17.57 4.37
N VAL A 99 -2.33 -17.24 3.25
CA VAL A 99 -0.86 -17.24 3.15
C VAL A 99 -0.21 -15.91 3.56
N CYS A 100 -0.99 -14.88 3.84
CA CYS A 100 -0.49 -13.59 4.30
C CYS A 100 0.07 -13.66 5.74
N ARG A 101 0.91 -12.70 6.13
CA ARG A 101 1.41 -12.62 7.52
C ARG A 101 0.26 -12.36 8.52
N PRO A 102 0.41 -12.76 9.81
CA PRO A 102 -0.61 -12.54 10.84
C PRO A 102 -1.13 -11.11 10.92
N ASN A 103 -0.24 -10.11 10.91
CA ASN A 103 -0.64 -8.69 10.98
C ASN A 103 -1.41 -8.21 9.74
N VAL A 104 -1.20 -8.81 8.57
CA VAL A 104 -2.02 -8.52 7.37
C VAL A 104 -3.44 -9.03 7.56
N ARG A 105 -3.60 -10.27 8.07
CA ARG A 105 -4.92 -10.83 8.37
C ARG A 105 -5.64 -10.03 9.47
N ARG A 106 -4.93 -9.65 10.53
CA ARG A 106 -5.46 -8.78 11.61
C ARG A 106 -5.95 -7.44 11.06
N ALA A 107 -5.15 -6.78 10.21
CA ALA A 107 -5.56 -5.51 9.58
C ALA A 107 -6.77 -5.67 8.64
N LEU A 108 -6.85 -6.79 7.91
CA LEU A 108 -8.00 -7.12 7.06
C LEU A 108 -9.27 -7.34 7.87
N GLU A 109 -9.18 -8.08 8.98
CA GLU A 109 -10.30 -8.33 9.90
C GLU A 109 -10.84 -7.00 10.46
N GLU A 110 -9.97 -6.15 10.99
CA GLU A 110 -10.37 -4.83 11.50
C GLU A 110 -11.00 -3.93 10.42
N LEU A 111 -10.49 -3.99 9.19
CA LEU A 111 -11.05 -3.25 8.05
C LEU A 111 -12.45 -3.78 7.68
N ARG A 112 -12.64 -5.10 7.65
CA ARG A 112 -13.95 -5.73 7.36
C ARG A 112 -14.97 -5.45 8.45
N GLU A 113 -14.58 -5.49 9.72
CA GLU A 113 -15.44 -5.10 10.84
C GLU A 113 -15.93 -3.66 10.71
N LEU A 114 -15.04 -2.74 10.31
CA LEU A 114 -15.39 -1.32 10.13
C LEU A 114 -16.31 -1.09 8.91
N ALA A 115 -16.05 -1.76 7.79
CA ALA A 115 -16.53 -1.29 6.50
C ALA A 115 -16.94 -2.37 5.49
N SER A 116 -17.25 -3.60 5.92
CA SER A 116 -17.65 -4.73 5.05
C SER A 116 -18.63 -4.35 3.91
N LYS A 117 -19.68 -3.57 4.19
CA LYS A 117 -20.68 -3.14 3.20
C LYS A 117 -20.17 -2.16 2.12
N ARG A 118 -18.96 -1.62 2.30
CA ARG A 118 -18.30 -0.64 1.41
C ARG A 118 -17.01 -1.18 0.80
N LEU A 119 -16.73 -2.47 0.97
CA LEU A 119 -15.55 -3.15 0.46
C LEU A 119 -15.93 -4.07 -0.69
N THR A 120 -15.10 -4.04 -1.74
CA THR A 120 -15.07 -5.05 -2.79
C THR A 120 -13.68 -5.68 -2.81
N GLU A 121 -13.59 -6.94 -3.21
CA GLU A 121 -12.31 -7.64 -3.33
C GLU A 121 -12.18 -8.18 -4.75
N ILE A 122 -11.05 -7.88 -5.39
CA ILE A 122 -10.62 -8.52 -6.62
C ILE A 122 -10.03 -9.88 -6.25
N GLU A 123 -10.21 -10.87 -7.13
CA GLU A 123 -9.56 -12.16 -6.98
C GLU A 123 -8.03 -12.01 -6.82
N PRO A 124 -7.36 -12.81 -5.97
CA PRO A 124 -5.92 -12.67 -5.77
C PRO A 124 -5.13 -12.78 -7.08
N ALA A 125 -4.15 -11.91 -7.26
CA ALA A 125 -3.37 -11.88 -8.51
C ALA A 125 -2.68 -13.22 -8.80
N SER A 126 -2.24 -13.96 -7.78
CA SER A 126 -1.60 -15.27 -7.96
C SER A 126 -2.53 -16.38 -8.46
N THR A 127 -3.85 -16.23 -8.35
CA THR A 127 -4.82 -17.17 -8.93
C THR A 127 -5.26 -16.76 -10.33
N LEU A 128 -5.02 -15.51 -10.71
CA LEU A 128 -5.19 -14.99 -12.07
C LEU A 128 -3.96 -15.35 -12.90
N GLU A 129 -3.87 -16.61 -13.31
CA GLU A 129 -2.74 -17.29 -13.99
C GLU A 129 -2.04 -16.51 -15.13
N THR A 130 -2.69 -15.50 -15.71
CA THR A 130 -2.16 -14.69 -16.81
C THR A 130 -2.39 -13.20 -16.59
N ARG A 131 -1.53 -12.38 -17.21
CA ARG A 131 -1.65 -10.91 -17.18
C ARG A 131 -2.98 -10.42 -17.74
N ASP A 132 -3.47 -11.02 -18.83
CA ASP A 132 -4.76 -10.65 -19.42
C ASP A 132 -5.93 -10.89 -18.45
N ARG A 133 -5.84 -11.93 -17.60
CA ARG A 133 -6.85 -12.18 -16.55
C ARG A 133 -6.74 -11.16 -15.42
N MET A 134 -5.53 -10.78 -15.01
CA MET A 134 -5.30 -9.71 -14.05
C MET A 134 -5.88 -8.38 -14.55
N GLU A 135 -5.62 -8.03 -15.81
CA GLU A 135 -6.12 -6.81 -16.43
C GLU A 135 -7.65 -6.82 -16.56
N ALA A 136 -8.24 -7.94 -16.99
CA ALA A 136 -9.69 -8.10 -17.05
C ALA A 136 -10.35 -8.00 -15.67
N ALA A 137 -9.70 -8.49 -14.60
CA ALA A 137 -10.19 -8.38 -13.24
C ALA A 137 -10.18 -6.92 -12.74
N LEU A 138 -9.12 -6.17 -13.04
CA LEU A 138 -9.07 -4.73 -12.76
C LEU A 138 -10.11 -3.96 -13.58
N GLU A 139 -10.28 -4.28 -14.86
CA GLU A 139 -11.25 -3.63 -15.74
C GLU A 139 -12.68 -3.83 -15.22
N LYS A 140 -13.02 -5.06 -14.82
CA LYS A 140 -14.29 -5.37 -14.17
C LYS A 140 -14.47 -4.55 -12.88
N ALA A 141 -13.41 -4.38 -12.09
CA ALA A 141 -13.47 -3.55 -10.90
C ALA A 141 -13.69 -2.07 -11.26
N CYS A 142 -13.12 -1.56 -12.35
CA CYS A 142 -13.29 -0.17 -12.81
C CYS A 142 -14.68 0.10 -13.41
N ALA A 143 -15.34 -0.92 -13.98
CA ALA A 143 -16.62 -0.78 -14.68
C ALA A 143 -17.76 -0.16 -13.85
N GLU A 144 -17.72 -0.27 -12.52
CA GLU A 144 -18.70 0.37 -11.64
C GLU A 144 -18.50 1.89 -11.53
N ARG A 145 -17.23 2.31 -11.39
CA ARG A 145 -16.80 3.69 -11.17
C ARG A 145 -15.28 3.79 -11.10
N ASP A 146 -14.72 4.85 -11.67
CA ASP A 146 -13.31 5.21 -11.57
C ASP A 146 -12.80 5.31 -10.13
N PHE A 147 -11.50 5.05 -9.96
CA PHE A 147 -10.83 5.22 -8.68
C PHE A 147 -10.37 6.67 -8.50
N THR A 148 -10.52 7.15 -7.26
CA THR A 148 -10.02 8.47 -6.84
C THR A 148 -8.54 8.40 -6.46
N GLY A 149 -8.08 7.22 -6.04
CA GLY A 149 -6.67 6.95 -5.80
C GLY A 149 -6.36 5.47 -5.64
N CYS A 150 -5.07 5.17 -5.65
CA CYS A 150 -4.50 3.83 -5.51
C CYS A 150 -3.45 3.83 -4.39
N VAL A 151 -3.53 2.84 -3.50
CA VAL A 151 -2.57 2.60 -2.42
C VAL A 151 -1.70 1.41 -2.79
N ASP A 152 -0.40 1.65 -2.93
CA ASP A 152 0.59 0.61 -3.12
C ASP A 152 1.13 0.12 -1.77
N GLY A 153 0.80 -1.14 -1.46
CA GLY A 153 1.36 -1.90 -0.35
C GLY A 153 1.85 -3.28 -0.79
N LEU A 154 2.30 -3.45 -2.05
CA LEU A 154 2.71 -4.76 -2.55
C LEU A 154 4.02 -5.22 -1.90
N LEU A 155 5.05 -4.39 -1.96
CA LEU A 155 6.42 -4.70 -1.55
C LEU A 155 6.99 -3.52 -0.76
N GLY A 156 7.74 -3.80 0.30
CA GLY A 156 8.47 -2.77 1.06
C GLY A 156 9.97 -2.81 0.76
N MET A 157 10.76 -2.14 1.62
CA MET A 157 12.22 -1.99 1.46
C MET A 157 13.05 -3.29 1.35
N GLN A 158 12.46 -4.45 1.65
CA GLN A 158 13.11 -5.76 1.51
C GLN A 158 12.96 -6.37 0.10
N CYS A 159 12.34 -5.64 -0.84
CA CYS A 159 12.25 -6.03 -2.23
C CYS A 159 13.65 -6.21 -2.84
N LYS A 160 13.81 -7.19 -3.73
CA LYS A 160 15.02 -7.40 -4.52
C LYS A 160 14.64 -7.52 -5.99
N PRO A 161 15.29 -6.76 -6.89
CA PRO A 161 15.06 -6.92 -8.32
C PRO A 161 15.62 -8.27 -8.84
N PRO A 162 15.04 -8.83 -9.92
CA PRO A 162 13.80 -8.39 -10.54
C PRO A 162 12.57 -8.71 -9.65
N VAL A 163 11.57 -7.83 -9.67
CA VAL A 163 10.27 -8.08 -9.05
C VAL A 163 9.66 -9.34 -9.67
N ARG A 164 9.20 -10.24 -8.81
CA ARG A 164 8.65 -11.53 -9.23
C ARG A 164 7.15 -11.43 -9.53
N GLU A 165 6.69 -12.28 -10.44
CA GLU A 165 5.25 -12.49 -10.64
C GLU A 165 4.59 -13.04 -9.36
N PRO A 166 3.30 -12.69 -9.12
CA PRO A 166 2.44 -11.85 -9.96
C PRO A 166 2.59 -10.34 -9.71
N ALA A 167 3.50 -9.92 -8.83
CA ALA A 167 3.63 -8.50 -8.45
C ALA A 167 4.13 -7.62 -9.60
N ALA A 168 5.04 -8.15 -10.43
CA ALA A 168 5.52 -7.46 -11.62
C ALA A 168 4.37 -7.16 -12.60
N GLY A 169 3.53 -8.15 -12.91
CA GLY A 169 2.36 -7.97 -13.75
C GLY A 169 1.36 -6.95 -13.18
N VAL A 170 1.07 -6.98 -11.88
CA VAL A 170 0.19 -5.99 -11.24
C VAL A 170 0.75 -4.57 -11.35
N ILE A 171 2.05 -4.40 -11.09
CA ILE A 171 2.73 -3.09 -11.21
C ILE A 171 2.67 -2.58 -12.65
N GLU A 172 2.96 -3.43 -13.64
CA GLU A 172 2.90 -3.06 -15.06
C GLU A 172 1.50 -2.59 -15.46
N ILE A 173 0.46 -3.37 -15.11
CA ILE A 173 -0.95 -3.03 -15.38
C ILE A 173 -1.29 -1.68 -14.76
N VAL A 174 -1.02 -1.50 -13.47
CA VAL A 174 -1.39 -0.28 -12.73
C VAL A 174 -0.62 0.94 -13.25
N ASN A 175 0.65 0.79 -13.60
CA ASN A 175 1.45 1.87 -14.19
C ASN A 175 0.96 2.31 -15.58
N GLY A 176 0.30 1.40 -16.31
CA GLY A 176 -0.30 1.67 -17.63
C GLY A 176 -1.66 2.36 -17.58
N ARG A 177 -2.25 2.53 -16.38
CA ARG A 177 -3.59 3.09 -16.20
C ARG A 177 -3.56 4.56 -15.78
N SER A 178 -4.38 5.39 -16.42
CA SER A 178 -4.54 6.81 -16.07
C SER A 178 -5.80 7.11 -15.26
N ASP A 179 -6.70 6.13 -15.11
CA ASP A 179 -8.01 6.22 -14.47
C ASP A 179 -8.02 5.72 -13.01
N LEU A 180 -6.83 5.46 -12.44
CA LEU A 180 -6.68 5.03 -11.05
C LEU A 180 -6.55 6.18 -10.04
N GLY A 181 -6.60 7.43 -10.52
CA GLY A 181 -6.48 8.62 -9.70
C GLY A 181 -5.07 8.80 -9.11
N VAL A 182 -4.98 9.39 -7.92
CA VAL A 182 -3.70 9.67 -7.25
C VAL A 182 -3.12 8.38 -6.68
N ARG A 183 -1.87 8.07 -7.03
CA ARG A 183 -1.15 6.88 -6.57
C ARG A 183 -0.24 7.24 -5.40
N MET A 184 -0.41 6.55 -4.28
CA MET A 184 0.47 6.67 -3.14
C MET A 184 1.19 5.36 -2.86
N ALA A 185 2.45 5.44 -2.48
CA ALA A 185 3.21 4.30 -1.97
C ALA A 185 3.40 4.40 -0.46
N VAL A 186 3.20 3.27 0.21
CA VAL A 186 3.52 3.11 1.62
C VAL A 186 4.98 2.69 1.74
N ASP A 187 5.73 3.41 2.56
CA ASP A 187 7.17 3.26 2.79
C ASP A 187 8.05 3.59 1.56
N LEU A 188 8.01 2.73 0.55
CA LEU A 188 8.70 2.86 -0.73
C LEU A 188 7.77 2.39 -1.84
N PRO A 189 7.85 2.95 -3.07
CA PRO A 189 7.14 2.37 -4.20
C PRO A 189 7.61 0.95 -4.43
N SER A 190 6.68 0.03 -4.66
CA SER A 190 7.00 -1.37 -4.85
C SER A 190 7.96 -1.57 -6.02
N GLY A 191 9.06 -2.27 -5.76
CA GLY A 191 10.16 -2.43 -6.72
C GLY A 191 11.27 -1.37 -6.57
N VAL A 192 11.14 -0.40 -5.67
CA VAL A 192 12.22 0.52 -5.28
C VAL A 192 12.93 0.00 -4.03
N GLY A 193 14.25 0.08 -4.04
CA GLY A 193 15.14 -0.30 -2.92
C GLY A 193 16.57 0.17 -3.19
N ASP A 194 17.53 -0.30 -2.38
CA ASP A 194 18.96 -0.03 -2.59
C ASP A 194 19.39 -0.38 -4.04
N GLU A 195 18.77 -1.42 -4.60
CA GLU A 195 18.68 -1.68 -6.03
C GLU A 195 17.20 -1.66 -6.42
N SER A 196 16.88 -0.97 -7.52
CA SER A 196 15.51 -0.82 -8.01
C SER A 196 15.25 -1.64 -9.26
N ASP A 197 14.02 -2.11 -9.40
CA ASP A 197 13.54 -2.73 -10.63
C ASP A 197 13.55 -1.73 -11.80
N VAL A 198 13.53 -2.25 -13.03
CA VAL A 198 13.45 -1.42 -14.24
C VAL A 198 12.08 -0.76 -14.37
N ALA A 199 11.03 -1.41 -13.86
CA ALA A 199 9.65 -0.91 -13.91
C ALA A 199 8.98 -0.94 -12.52
N PRO A 200 9.46 -0.13 -11.55
CA PRO A 200 8.85 -0.06 -10.24
C PRO A 200 7.49 0.64 -10.30
N PHE A 201 6.72 0.53 -9.22
CA PHE A 201 5.46 1.26 -9.07
C PHE A 201 5.69 2.78 -9.20
N ARG A 202 4.89 3.44 -10.04
CA ARG A 202 4.97 4.89 -10.26
C ARG A 202 4.01 5.61 -9.33
N ALA A 203 4.51 5.97 -8.15
CA ALA A 203 3.76 6.75 -7.18
C ALA A 203 3.79 8.25 -7.50
N ASP A 204 2.68 8.95 -7.24
CA ASP A 204 2.62 10.40 -7.24
C ASP A 204 3.06 10.96 -5.86
N PHE A 205 2.81 10.20 -4.78
CA PHE A 205 3.29 10.48 -3.43
C PHE A 205 3.90 9.23 -2.79
N THR A 206 4.96 9.40 -2.00
CA THR A 206 5.50 8.32 -1.17
C THR A 206 5.63 8.77 0.27
N TYR A 207 5.16 7.92 1.19
CA TYR A 207 5.18 8.21 2.62
C TYR A 207 6.13 7.25 3.31
N ALA A 208 7.36 7.73 3.56
CA ALA A 208 8.38 6.96 4.26
C ALA A 208 7.96 6.72 5.71
N THR A 209 7.83 5.46 6.12
CA THR A 209 7.42 5.10 7.48
C THR A 209 8.65 4.90 8.37
N GLY A 210 8.58 5.37 9.61
CA GLY A 210 9.65 5.23 10.60
C GLY A 210 10.87 6.12 10.35
N ILE A 211 11.62 5.84 9.28
CA ILE A 211 12.82 6.56 8.84
C ILE A 211 12.85 6.64 7.32
N ALA A 212 13.36 7.75 6.77
CA ALA A 212 13.52 7.89 5.33
C ALA A 212 14.63 6.95 4.81
N LYS A 213 14.42 6.41 3.61
CA LYS A 213 15.39 5.53 2.95
C LYS A 213 16.06 6.26 1.79
N SER A 214 17.34 5.98 1.56
CA SER A 214 18.17 6.60 0.51
C SER A 214 17.61 6.52 -0.91
N PRO A 215 16.81 5.51 -1.31
CA PRO A 215 16.21 5.45 -2.65
C PRO A 215 15.07 6.46 -2.93
N LEU A 216 14.67 7.29 -1.96
CA LEU A 216 13.62 8.31 -2.11
C LEU A 216 14.13 9.66 -2.63
#